data_AF-A0A4V1UDE8-F1
#
_entry.id   AF-A0A4V1UDE8-F1
#
_cell.length_a   1.000
_cell.length_b   1.000
_cell.length_c   1.000
_cell.angle_alpha   90.00
_cell.angle_beta   90.00
_cell.angle_gamma   90.00
#
_symmetry.space_group_name_H-M   'P 1'
#
loop_
_entity.id
_entity.type
_entity.pdbx_description
1 polymer ?
#
loop_
_entity_poly.entity_id
_entity_poly.type
_entity_poly.pdbx_seq_one_letter_code
_entity_poly.pdbx_strand_id
1 'polypeptide(L)' 'MSIKIAAFSGSLRKESYTTKLLHAFQKNAPKEVEFKIIDISKLPLINPDLEENMPAEV' A
#
# COMPACT_ATOMS: atom_id res chain seq x y z
N MET A 1 5.49 -12.43 19.07
CA MET A 1 4.44 -11.74 18.28
C MET A 1 5.10 -11.10 17.08
N SER A 2 4.47 -11.12 15.90
CA SER A 2 4.98 -10.47 14.70
C SER A 2 4.09 -9.29 14.33
N ILE A 3 4.69 -8.15 13.99
CA ILE A 3 3.98 -6.95 13.51
C ILE A 3 3.79 -7.10 12.00
N LYS A 4 2.55 -7.02 11.53
CA LYS A 4 2.23 -7.08 10.10
C LYS A 4 2.02 -5.66 9.55
N ILE A 5 2.70 -5.33 8.46
CA ILE A 5 2.63 -4.02 7.82
C ILE A 5 2.35 -4.20 6.33
N ALA A 6 1.22 -3.67 5.88
CA ALA A 6 0.95 -3.47 4.46
C ALA A 6 1.33 -2.03 4.09
N ALA A 7 2.24 -1.87 3.13
CA ALA A 7 2.68 -0.58 2.64
C ALA A 7 2.41 -0.45 1.15
N PHE A 8 2.13 0.76 0.67
CA PHE A 8 2.04 1.06 -0.75
C PHE A 8 2.72 2.40 -1.04
N SER A 9 3.19 2.55 -2.28
CA SER A 9 3.79 3.79 -2.73
C SER A 9 2.72 4.73 -3.24
N GLY A 10 2.73 5.99 -2.80
CA GLY A 10 1.87 7.04 -3.39
C GLY A 10 2.28 7.47 -4.80
N SER A 11 3.26 6.80 -5.41
CA SER A 11 3.72 7.11 -6.77
C SER A 11 3.93 5.85 -7.59
N LEU A 12 3.36 5.84 -8.79
CA LEU A 12 3.46 4.75 -9.77
C LEU A 12 4.59 4.94 -10.79
N ARG A 13 5.28 6.09 -10.78
CA ARG A 13 6.37 6.35 -11.73
C ARG A 13 7.56 5.44 -11.43
N LYS A 14 8.25 5.00 -12.49
CA LYS A 14 9.38 4.07 -12.42
C LYS A 14 10.46 4.46 -11.40
N GLU A 15 10.84 5.74 -11.36
CA GLU A 15 11.94 6.24 -10.51
C GLU A 15 11.48 6.89 -9.19
N SER A 16 10.37 6.42 -8.60
CA SER A 16 9.85 6.94 -7.32
C SER A 16 10.84 6.72 -6.17
N TYR A 17 11.21 7.80 -5.49
CA TYR A 17 12.01 7.73 -4.25
C TYR A 17 11.24 7.06 -3.12
N THR A 18 9.92 7.24 -3.03
CA THR A 18 9.06 6.55 -2.05
C THR A 18 9.09 5.05 -2.27
N THR A 19 8.98 4.58 -3.52
CA THR A 19 9.05 3.14 -3.83
C THR A 19 10.43 2.57 -3.46
N LYS A 20 11.51 3.29 -3.75
CA LYS A 20 12.86 2.91 -3.35
C LYS A 20 13.01 2.82 -1.81
N LEU A 21 12.40 3.76 -1.06
CA LEU A 21 12.38 3.72 0.39
C LEU A 21 11.65 2.48 0.93
N LEU A 22 10.49 2.12 0.37
CA LEU A 22 9.77 0.92 0.79
C LEU A 22 10.60 -0.36 0.58
N HIS A 23 11.29 -0.49 -0.56
CA HIS A 23 12.20 -1.60 -0.80
C HIS A 23 13.39 -1.61 0.15
N ALA A 24 13.96 -0.44 0.46
CA ALA A 24 15.03 -0.33 1.44
C ALA A 24 14.55 -0.75 2.83
N PHE A 25 13.36 -0.32 3.26
CA PHE A 25 12.77 -0.76 4.52
C PHE A 25 12.55 -2.28 4.54
N GLN A 26 11.94 -2.85 3.50
CA GLN A 26 11.71 -4.29 3.39
C GLN A 26 12.99 -5.11 3.55
N LYS A 27 14.10 -4.64 2.96
CA LYS A 27 15.42 -5.29 3.06
C LYS A 27 16.01 -5.22 4.48
N ASN A 28 15.71 -4.16 5.23
CA ASN A 28 16.29 -3.89 6.55
C ASN A 28 15.31 -4.13 7.71
N ALA A 29 14.12 -4.66 7.43
CA ALA A 29 13.09 -4.87 8.43
C ALA A 29 13.57 -5.91 9.47
N PRO A 30 13.27 -5.70 10.77
CA PRO A 30 13.50 -6.70 11.80
C PRO A 30 12.76 -8.01 11.50
N LYS A 31 13.25 -9.13 12.04
CA LYS A 31 12.66 -10.47 11.79
C LYS A 31 11.24 -10.59 12.31
N GLU A 32 10.89 -9.75 13.28
CA GLU A 32 9.58 -9.67 13.90
C GLU A 32 8.56 -8.94 13.01
N VAL A 33 8.99 -8.30 11.92
CA VAL A 33 8.14 -7.53 11.02
C VAL A 33 7.84 -8.32 9.74
N GLU A 34 6.57 -8.62 9.52
CA GLU A 34 6.06 -9.11 8.24
C GLU A 34 5.67 -7.89 7.39
N PHE A 35 6.55 -7.48 6.47
CA PHE A 35 6.34 -6.31 5.61
C PHE A 35 5.99 -6.70 4.18
N LYS A 36 4.85 -6.20 3.67
CA LYS A 36 4.37 -6.46 2.31
C LYS A 36 4.09 -5.14 1.58
N ILE A 37 4.74 -4.98 0.43
CA ILE A 37 4.43 -3.88 -0.50
C ILE A 37 3.24 -4.30 -1.37
N ILE A 38 2.20 -3.48 -1.41
CA ILE A 38 0.98 -3.67 -2.19
C ILE A 38 1.05 -2.84 -3.47
N ASP A 39 0.79 -3.48 -4.61
CA ASP A 39 0.67 -2.80 -5.89
C ASP A 39 -0.73 -2.21 -6.04
N ILE A 40 -0.79 -0.88 -6.18
CA ILE A 40 -2.03 -0.12 -6.36
C ILE A 40 -2.25 0.34 -7.80
N SER A 41 -1.39 -0.04 -8.75
CA SER A 41 -1.43 0.42 -10.15
C SER A 41 -2.70 -0.01 -10.91
N LYS A 42 -3.40 -1.01 -10.38
CA LYS A 42 -4.63 -1.57 -10.96
C LYS A 42 -5.89 -1.21 -10.19
N LEU A 43 -5.79 -0.39 -9.14
CA LEU A 43 -6.98 0.05 -8.42
C LEU A 43 -7.81 0.94 -9.34
N PRO A 44 -9.12 0.66 -9.51
CA PRO A 44 -9.99 1.55 -10.25
C PRO A 44 -10.16 2.86 -9.48
N LEU A 45 -10.57 3.90 -10.21
CA LEU A 45 -11.09 5.09 -9.55
C LEU A 45 -12.39 4.73 -8.84
N ILE A 46 -12.56 5.29 -7.64
CA ILE A 46 -13.80 5.17 -6.88
C ILE A 46 -14.94 5.74 -7.73
N ASN A 47 -16.02 4.98 -7.85
CA ASN A 47 -17.25 5.41 -8.50
C ASN A 47 -18.44 5.06 -7.60
N PRO A 48 -19.00 6.04 -6.87
CA PRO A 48 -20.16 5.85 -6.00
C PRO A 48 -21.35 5.17 -6.68
N ASP A 49 -21.58 5.41 -7.97
CA ASP A 49 -22.71 4.82 -8.70
C ASP A 49 -22.59 3.29 -8.86
N LEU A 50 -21.38 2.74 -8.73
CA LEU A 50 -21.08 1.32 -8.86
C LEU A 50 -20.86 0.63 -7.50
N GLU A 51 -20.91 1.38 -6.39
CA GLU A 51 -20.67 0.83 -5.06
C GLU A 51 -21.97 0.32 -4.42
N GLU A 52 -22.05 -0.99 -4.18
CA GLU A 52 -23.21 -1.60 -3.52
C GLU A 52 -23.28 -1.30 -2.01
N ASN A 53 -22.17 -0.88 -1.38
CA ASN A 53 -22.05 -0.74 0.08
C ASN A 53 -21.25 0.52 0.47
N MET A 54 -21.72 1.70 0.06
CA MET A 54 -21.11 2.94 0.50
C MET A 54 -21.17 3.09 2.04
N PRO A 55 -20.09 3.56 2.68
CA PRO A 55 -20.12 3.86 4.11
C PRO A 55 -21.12 4.98 4.42
N ALA A 56 -21.73 4.93 5.59
CA ALA A 56 -22.60 5.99 6.07
C ALA A 56 -21.80 7.30 6.27
N GLU A 57 -22.46 8.44 6.05
CA GLU A 57 -21.91 9.75 6.37
C GLU A 57 -21.55 9.83 7.87
N VAL A 58 -20.38 10.40 8.19
CA VAL A 58 -19.86 10.58 9.55
C VAL A 58 -20.11 11.98 10.08
#